data_AF-A0A7Y3AN84-F1
#
_entry.id   AF-A0A7Y3AN84-F1
#
_cell.length_a   1.000
_cell.length_b   1.000
_cell.length_c   1.000
_cell.angle_alpha   90.00
_cell.angle_beta   90.00
_cell.angle_gamma   90.00
#
_symmetry.space_group_name_H-M   'P 1'
#
loop_
_entity.id
_entity.type
_entity.pdbx_description
1 polymer ?
#
loop_
_entity_poly.entity_id
_entity_poly.type
_entity_poly.pdbx_seq_one_letter_code
_entity_poly.pdbx_strand_id
1 'polypeptide(L)'
;MKYRLRERQTFDKRLRTAMLALLMLFLIPLPAGAQERSEPEWLPALLEQESITIVVTDSGLGGLSVVADAVEKFRQQRVFKQVDIIFFNALFRDQGGYNSLHPREEKIRVFNKALGSMRDRYDPDIILVACNTLSVLVPDTEFARSAAVPVVGIVDNGVEQIAQYLRDQPVAKNIIFATQTTVDEGTHKNLLLEQGIENEQVVTQACPQLTQYIEQGYDSPYTEMLIDAYVDEALTGMEQHSGPLTVSFNCTHFGYSLAFWEQAFASRGVEVTAFLDPNTQMTDFLLPAALQTRYPQSEVTVKAVSMIDIPPVSQDSIGRYLHAVSPATEAALRNFELNPELFEWREPLSGEAR
;
A
#
# COMPACT_ATOMS: atom_id res chain seq x y z
N MET A 1 24.36 28.67 -68.32
CA MET A 1 23.74 29.02 -67.01
C MET A 1 22.20 29.11 -67.10
N LYS A 2 21.52 28.12 -67.69
CA LYS A 2 20.03 28.06 -67.79
C LYS A 2 19.43 26.68 -67.48
N TYR A 3 20.25 25.67 -67.17
CA TYR A 3 19.78 24.31 -66.89
C TYR A 3 19.66 23.96 -65.39
N ARG A 4 20.22 24.75 -64.47
CA ARG A 4 20.14 24.48 -63.00
C ARG A 4 19.00 25.18 -62.26
N LEU A 5 18.19 26.00 -62.93
CA LEU A 5 17.08 26.72 -62.29
C LEU A 5 15.72 26.02 -62.42
N ARG A 6 15.58 25.02 -63.29
CA ARG A 6 14.31 24.30 -63.51
C ARG A 6 14.10 23.12 -62.57
N GLU A 7 15.17 22.53 -62.03
CA GLU A 7 15.08 21.41 -61.07
C GLU A 7 14.81 21.87 -59.63
N ARG A 8 15.17 23.11 -59.27
CA ARG A 8 14.87 23.65 -57.93
C ARG A 8 13.40 24.01 -57.73
N GLN A 9 12.67 24.37 -58.78
CA GLN A 9 11.25 24.72 -58.68
C GLN A 9 10.30 23.51 -58.66
N THR A 10 10.71 22.35 -59.19
CA THR A 10 9.91 21.12 -59.16
C THR A 10 10.10 20.32 -57.87
N PHE A 11 11.25 20.47 -57.20
CA PHE A 11 11.52 19.82 -55.91
C PHE A 11 10.74 20.48 -54.76
N ASP A 12 10.64 21.81 -54.74
CA ASP A 12 10.00 22.58 -53.67
C ASP A 12 8.45 22.44 -53.66
N LYS A 13 7.84 22.18 -54.83
CA LYS A 13 6.40 21.91 -54.90
C LYS A 13 6.02 20.50 -54.45
N ARG A 14 6.87 19.48 -54.66
CA ARG A 14 6.58 18.11 -54.19
C ARG A 14 6.79 17.95 -52.68
N LEU A 15 7.68 18.74 -52.08
CA LEU A 15 7.89 18.73 -50.63
C LEU A 15 6.70 19.38 -49.88
N ARG A 16 6.10 20.44 -50.43
CA ARG A 16 4.94 21.11 -49.80
C ARG A 16 3.63 20.31 -49.89
N THR A 17 3.40 19.53 -50.94
CA THR A 17 2.23 18.62 -51.00
C THR A 17 2.44 17.34 -50.19
N ALA A 18 3.67 16.89 -49.98
CA ALA A 18 3.96 15.78 -49.08
C ALA A 18 3.88 16.19 -47.58
N MET A 19 4.14 17.46 -47.26
CA MET A 19 4.01 17.98 -45.88
C MET A 19 2.58 18.32 -45.47
N LEU A 20 1.65 18.48 -46.42
CA LEU A 20 0.22 18.66 -46.12
C LEU A 20 -0.60 17.36 -46.13
N ALA A 21 -0.06 16.26 -46.69
CA ALA A 21 -0.73 14.97 -46.72
C ALA A 21 -0.30 14.01 -45.58
N LEU A 22 0.66 14.41 -44.74
CA LEU A 22 1.13 13.65 -43.57
C LEU A 22 0.68 14.26 -42.24
N LEU A 23 -0.42 15.02 -42.25
CA LEU A 23 -1.05 15.61 -41.06
C LEU A 23 -2.48 15.08 -40.83
N MET A 24 -2.80 13.94 -41.47
CA MET A 24 -4.04 13.18 -41.25
C MET A 24 -3.71 11.69 -41.09
N LEU A 25 -2.85 11.34 -40.13
CA LEU A 25 -2.81 9.99 -39.60
C LEU A 25 -3.12 10.04 -38.11
N PHE A 26 -4.30 9.52 -37.78
CA PHE A 26 -4.64 8.95 -36.48
C PHE A 26 -4.50 9.87 -35.26
N LEU A 27 -5.44 10.80 -35.13
CA LEU A 27 -6.07 11.01 -33.82
C LEU A 27 -6.82 9.72 -33.48
N ILE A 28 -6.11 8.71 -32.99
CA ILE A 28 -6.74 7.67 -32.19
C ILE A 28 -7.26 8.42 -30.97
N PRO A 29 -8.58 8.45 -30.71
CA PRO A 29 -9.04 8.92 -29.43
C PRO A 29 -8.36 8.02 -28.39
N LEU A 30 -7.50 8.62 -27.55
CA LEU A 30 -7.13 8.04 -26.27
C LEU A 30 -8.43 7.49 -25.66
N PRO A 31 -8.46 6.24 -25.19
CA PRO A 31 -9.65 5.72 -24.55
C PRO A 31 -10.00 6.70 -23.43
N ALA A 32 -11.14 7.38 -23.62
CA ALA A 32 -11.76 8.21 -22.62
C ALA A 32 -12.21 7.26 -21.51
N GLY A 33 -11.33 7.03 -20.55
CA GLY A 33 -11.51 5.99 -19.55
C GLY A 33 -10.38 5.87 -18.53
N ALA A 34 -9.53 6.88 -18.39
CA ALA A 34 -8.89 7.14 -17.10
C ALA A 34 -9.65 8.35 -16.55
N GLN A 35 -10.71 8.09 -15.79
CA GLN A 35 -11.32 9.13 -14.99
C GLN A 35 -10.24 9.56 -14.00
N GLU A 36 -9.57 10.70 -14.26
CA GLU A 36 -8.72 11.34 -13.26
C GLU A 36 -9.57 11.42 -12.00
N ARG A 37 -9.25 10.59 -10.99
CA ARG A 37 -9.94 10.64 -9.72
C ARG A 37 -9.72 12.04 -9.19
N SER A 38 -10.80 12.81 -9.11
CA SER A 38 -10.76 14.14 -8.51
C SER A 38 -10.19 14.01 -7.10
N GLU A 39 -9.24 14.88 -6.75
CA GLU A 39 -8.71 14.94 -5.40
C GLU A 39 -9.85 15.03 -4.38
N PRO A 40 -9.76 14.30 -3.25
CA PRO A 40 -10.85 14.27 -2.29
C PRO A 40 -11.04 15.65 -1.63
N GLU A 41 -12.29 16.05 -1.41
CA GLU A 41 -12.65 17.41 -0.96
C GLU A 41 -11.98 17.85 0.35
N TRP A 42 -11.63 16.90 1.23
CA TRP A 42 -10.98 17.17 2.51
C TRP A 42 -9.47 17.47 2.40
N LEU A 43 -8.80 17.04 1.33
CA LEU A 43 -7.34 17.08 1.22
C LEU A 43 -6.77 18.50 1.19
N PRO A 44 -7.33 19.47 0.43
CA PRO A 44 -6.81 20.83 0.43
C PRO A 44 -6.81 21.47 1.82
N ALA A 45 -7.89 21.30 2.59
CA ALA A 45 -8.01 21.83 3.94
C ALA A 45 -6.99 21.20 4.92
N LEU A 46 -6.70 19.90 4.76
CA LEU A 46 -5.65 19.24 5.54
C LEU A 46 -4.25 19.78 5.20
N LEU A 47 -3.96 19.96 3.92
CA LEU A 47 -2.66 20.46 3.44
C LEU A 47 -2.39 21.92 3.84
N GLU A 48 -3.43 22.71 4.15
CA GLU A 48 -3.27 24.07 4.65
C GLU A 48 -2.72 24.14 6.07
N GLN A 49 -2.92 23.09 6.89
CA GLN A 49 -2.49 23.03 8.28
C GLN A 49 -0.96 23.13 8.44
N GLU A 50 -0.51 23.70 9.55
CA GLU A 50 0.92 23.66 9.93
C GLU A 50 1.28 22.38 10.69
N SER A 51 0.33 21.86 11.47
CA SER A 51 0.51 20.73 12.38
C SER A 51 -0.60 19.73 12.14
N ILE A 52 -0.26 18.45 12.00
CA ILE A 52 -1.24 17.39 11.78
C ILE A 52 -0.98 16.16 12.66
N THR A 53 -2.06 15.47 13.02
CA THR A 53 -2.06 14.19 13.73
C THR A 53 -2.55 13.09 12.79
N ILE A 54 -1.69 12.10 12.55
CA ILE A 54 -1.95 10.96 11.66
C ILE A 54 -2.04 9.69 12.52
N VAL A 55 -3.18 9.00 12.47
CA VAL A 55 -3.24 7.62 12.97
C VAL A 55 -2.95 6.66 11.82
N VAL A 56 -1.91 5.84 11.94
CA VAL A 56 -1.63 4.72 11.04
C VAL A 56 -2.05 3.43 11.74
N THR A 57 -2.96 2.65 11.15
CA THR A 57 -3.43 1.40 11.76
C THR A 57 -3.11 0.17 10.92
N ASP A 58 -2.73 -0.90 11.62
CA ASP A 58 -2.48 -2.22 11.04
C ASP A 58 -3.04 -3.32 11.97
N SER A 59 -3.32 -4.51 11.43
CA SER A 59 -3.75 -5.68 12.22
C SER A 59 -2.60 -6.48 12.85
N GLY A 60 -1.38 -5.96 12.77
CA GLY A 60 -0.14 -6.50 13.33
C GLY A 60 0.94 -5.43 13.28
N LEU A 61 2.20 -5.82 13.12
CA LEU A 61 3.34 -4.89 13.13
C LEU A 61 3.78 -4.41 11.73
N GLY A 62 3.22 -4.98 10.66
CA GLY A 62 3.66 -4.73 9.28
C GLY A 62 3.64 -3.24 8.93
N GLY A 63 2.54 -2.55 9.25
CA GLY A 63 2.35 -1.12 8.98
C GLY A 63 3.36 -0.17 9.65
N LEU A 64 4.24 -0.65 10.53
CA LEU A 64 5.39 0.14 10.99
C LEU A 64 6.37 0.50 9.86
N SER A 65 6.39 -0.26 8.76
CA SER A 65 7.17 0.10 7.57
C SER A 65 6.63 1.39 6.93
N VAL A 66 5.30 1.51 6.84
CA VAL A 66 4.60 2.73 6.39
C VAL A 66 4.94 3.90 7.32
N VAL A 67 4.93 3.67 8.64
CA VAL A 67 5.30 4.71 9.61
C VAL A 67 6.77 5.12 9.44
N ALA A 68 7.69 4.18 9.25
CA ALA A 68 9.10 4.48 9.06
C ALA A 68 9.35 5.31 7.78
N ASP A 69 8.72 4.94 6.66
CA ASP A 69 8.79 5.70 5.42
C ASP A 69 8.18 7.11 5.57
N ALA A 70 7.00 7.19 6.19
CA ALA A 70 6.31 8.46 6.45
C ALA A 70 7.17 9.42 7.27
N VAL A 71 7.81 8.93 8.36
CA VAL A 71 8.66 9.75 9.23
C VAL A 71 9.78 10.41 8.43
N GLU A 72 10.49 9.63 7.62
CA GLU A 72 11.62 10.16 6.85
C GLU A 72 11.15 11.11 5.75
N LYS A 73 10.06 10.79 5.06
CA LYS A 73 9.50 11.68 4.04
C LYS A 73 9.03 13.00 4.62
N PHE A 74 8.29 13.01 5.74
CA PHE A 74 7.85 14.26 6.37
C PHE A 74 9.04 15.11 6.83
N ARG A 75 10.08 14.50 7.42
CA ARG A 75 11.31 15.21 7.82
C ARG A 75 12.08 15.78 6.65
N GLN A 76 12.20 15.05 5.54
CA GLN A 76 12.95 15.48 4.37
C GLN A 76 12.21 16.56 3.57
N GLN A 77 10.92 16.30 3.32
CA GLN A 77 10.09 17.12 2.44
C GLN A 77 9.45 18.32 3.13
N ARG A 78 9.29 18.30 4.46
CA ARG A 78 8.95 19.48 5.28
C ARG A 78 7.70 20.24 4.80
N VAL A 79 6.69 19.49 4.38
CA VAL A 79 5.38 20.00 3.97
C VAL A 79 4.61 20.56 5.17
N PHE A 80 4.73 19.90 6.31
CA PHE A 80 4.17 20.32 7.60
C PHE A 80 5.30 20.78 8.53
N LYS A 81 4.95 21.61 9.51
CA LYS A 81 5.86 22.06 10.57
C LYS A 81 5.96 21.03 11.67
N GLN A 82 4.84 20.37 11.99
CA GLN A 82 4.77 19.30 12.98
C GLN A 82 3.87 18.17 12.47
N VAL A 83 4.30 16.93 12.65
CA VAL A 83 3.52 15.73 12.34
C VAL A 83 3.59 14.77 13.53
N ASP A 84 2.45 14.51 14.14
CA ASP A 84 2.32 13.55 15.23
C ASP A 84 1.74 12.24 14.67
N ILE A 85 2.55 11.18 14.63
CA ILE A 85 2.14 9.89 14.10
C ILE A 85 1.83 8.91 15.24
N ILE A 86 0.62 8.38 15.25
CA ILE A 86 0.19 7.31 16.16
C ILE A 86 0.06 6.02 15.36
N PHE A 87 0.96 5.07 15.59
CA PHE A 87 0.79 3.70 15.15
C PHE A 87 -0.18 2.98 16.07
N PHE A 88 -1.36 2.64 15.56
CA PHE A 88 -2.40 1.91 16.28
C PHE A 88 -2.44 0.45 15.82
N ASN A 89 -1.92 -0.44 16.65
CA ASN A 89 -2.04 -1.88 16.42
C ASN A 89 -3.47 -2.34 16.74
N ALA A 90 -4.24 -2.63 15.69
CA ALA A 90 -5.62 -3.10 15.77
C ALA A 90 -5.71 -4.61 16.05
N LEU A 91 -4.60 -5.29 16.35
CA LEU A 91 -4.63 -6.66 16.85
C LEU A 91 -5.19 -6.70 18.27
N PHE A 92 -6.18 -7.56 18.50
CA PHE A 92 -7.00 -7.57 19.72
C PHE A 92 -6.85 -8.83 20.59
N ARG A 93 -6.05 -9.80 20.15
CA ARG A 93 -5.74 -11.03 20.92
C ARG A 93 -4.43 -11.65 20.45
N ASP A 94 -3.73 -12.34 21.35
CA ASP A 94 -2.42 -12.95 21.04
C ASP A 94 -2.53 -14.08 20.02
N GLN A 95 -3.61 -14.86 20.08
CA GLN A 95 -3.83 -16.00 19.20
C GLN A 95 -4.88 -15.69 18.14
N GLY A 96 -4.41 -15.46 16.92
CA GLY A 96 -5.24 -15.12 15.77
C GLY A 96 -5.59 -13.63 15.71
N GLY A 97 -6.19 -13.21 14.61
CA GLY A 97 -6.59 -11.82 14.37
C GLY A 97 -7.75 -11.76 13.39
N TYR A 98 -7.84 -10.71 12.59
CA TYR A 98 -8.92 -10.53 11.61
C TYR A 98 -9.07 -11.70 10.63
N ASN A 99 -7.95 -12.30 10.18
CA ASN A 99 -7.99 -13.48 9.28
C ASN A 99 -8.64 -14.73 9.92
N SER A 100 -8.79 -14.77 11.24
CA SER A 100 -9.41 -15.89 11.96
C SER A 100 -10.85 -15.60 12.42
N LEU A 101 -11.36 -14.39 12.19
CA LEU A 101 -12.73 -14.03 12.50
C LEU A 101 -13.65 -14.48 11.37
N HIS A 102 -14.74 -15.16 11.73
CA HIS A 102 -15.80 -15.52 10.81
C HIS A 102 -17.16 -15.31 11.52
N PRO A 103 -18.19 -14.84 10.80
CA PRO A 103 -18.19 -14.47 9.38
C PRO A 103 -17.57 -13.08 9.11
N ARG A 104 -17.57 -12.61 7.85
CA ARG A 104 -16.97 -11.33 7.43
C ARG A 104 -17.50 -10.13 8.22
N GLU A 105 -18.79 -10.16 8.57
CA GLU A 105 -19.48 -9.15 9.35
C GLU A 105 -18.82 -8.93 10.72
N GLU A 106 -18.27 -10.00 11.31
CA GLU A 106 -17.55 -9.89 12.58
C GLU A 106 -16.23 -9.15 12.44
N LYS A 107 -15.52 -9.33 11.31
CA LYS A 107 -14.32 -8.54 10.99
C LYS A 107 -14.65 -7.05 10.91
N ILE A 108 -15.75 -6.72 10.21
CA ILE A 108 -16.22 -5.35 10.03
C ILE A 108 -16.63 -4.75 11.38
N ARG A 109 -17.40 -5.47 12.20
CA ARG A 109 -17.84 -5.02 13.53
C ARG A 109 -16.65 -4.66 14.41
N VAL A 110 -15.67 -5.56 14.52
CA VAL A 110 -14.46 -5.33 15.34
C VAL A 110 -13.65 -4.16 14.79
N PHE A 111 -13.45 -4.09 13.47
CA PHE A 111 -12.66 -3.01 12.89
C PHE A 111 -13.36 -1.64 13.02
N ASN A 112 -14.69 -1.59 12.89
CA ASN A 112 -15.47 -0.38 13.11
C ASN A 112 -15.31 0.18 14.52
N LYS A 113 -15.23 -0.70 15.53
CA LYS A 113 -14.95 -0.31 16.92
C LYS A 113 -13.52 0.21 17.10
N ALA A 114 -12.54 -0.40 16.44
CA ALA A 114 -11.16 0.09 16.44
C ALA A 114 -11.09 1.50 15.84
N LEU A 115 -11.72 1.74 14.68
CA LEU A 115 -11.79 3.07 14.05
C LEU A 115 -12.44 4.12 14.95
N GLY A 116 -13.57 3.80 15.60
CA GLY A 116 -14.20 4.68 16.57
C GLY A 116 -13.27 5.04 17.73
N SER A 117 -12.55 4.06 18.28
CA SER A 117 -11.59 4.31 19.35
C SER A 117 -10.40 5.17 18.92
N MET A 118 -9.91 5.01 17.69
CA MET A 118 -8.86 5.89 17.14
C MET A 118 -9.31 7.35 17.13
N ARG A 119 -10.56 7.60 16.72
CA ARG A 119 -11.17 8.94 16.76
C ARG A 119 -11.30 9.47 18.17
N ASP A 120 -11.90 8.70 19.06
CA ASP A 120 -12.23 9.15 20.42
C ASP A 120 -10.98 9.41 21.27
N ARG A 121 -9.91 8.63 21.07
CA ARG A 121 -8.69 8.71 21.87
C ARG A 121 -7.66 9.71 21.37
N TYR A 122 -7.60 9.94 20.06
CA TYR A 122 -6.51 10.71 19.44
C TYR A 122 -6.96 11.92 18.64
N ASP A 123 -8.27 12.05 18.34
CA ASP A 123 -8.84 13.13 17.50
C ASP A 123 -7.97 13.44 16.26
N PRO A 124 -7.63 12.44 15.42
CA PRO A 124 -6.68 12.64 14.34
C PRO A 124 -7.25 13.53 13.24
N ASP A 125 -6.36 14.12 12.44
CA ASP A 125 -6.75 14.80 11.20
C ASP A 125 -7.01 13.81 10.06
N ILE A 126 -6.39 12.62 10.12
CA ILE A 126 -6.57 11.54 9.15
C ILE A 126 -6.24 10.17 9.76
N ILE A 127 -6.97 9.13 9.34
CA ILE A 127 -6.67 7.73 9.64
C ILE A 127 -6.19 7.03 8.36
N LEU A 128 -4.98 6.49 8.41
CA LEU A 128 -4.37 5.68 7.36
C LEU A 128 -4.47 4.21 7.75
N VAL A 129 -5.23 3.43 6.99
CA VAL A 129 -5.36 1.98 7.18
C VAL A 129 -4.28 1.28 6.36
N ALA A 130 -3.11 1.08 6.95
CA ALA A 130 -1.96 0.47 6.28
C ALA A 130 -2.20 -1.01 5.97
N CYS A 131 -2.95 -1.72 6.83
CA CYS A 131 -3.20 -3.12 6.59
C CYS A 131 -4.12 -3.34 5.39
N ASN A 132 -3.65 -4.11 4.40
CA ASN A 132 -4.44 -4.53 3.24
C ASN A 132 -5.71 -5.30 3.64
N THR A 133 -5.63 -6.18 4.65
CA THR A 133 -6.78 -6.95 5.16
C THR A 133 -7.85 -6.06 5.78
N LEU A 134 -7.46 -4.98 6.46
CA LEU A 134 -8.41 -4.03 7.03
C LEU A 134 -8.94 -3.07 5.97
N SER A 135 -8.10 -2.68 5.02
CA SER A 135 -8.45 -1.75 3.94
C SER A 135 -9.59 -2.25 3.07
N VAL A 136 -9.63 -3.55 2.74
CA VAL A 136 -10.75 -4.15 1.98
C VAL A 136 -12.08 -4.14 2.74
N LEU A 137 -12.06 -3.92 4.07
CA LEU A 137 -13.26 -3.83 4.90
C LEU A 137 -13.71 -2.38 5.12
N VAL A 138 -12.83 -1.38 4.89
CA VAL A 138 -13.11 0.06 5.14
C VAL A 138 -14.43 0.51 4.51
N PRO A 139 -14.72 0.23 3.22
CA PRO A 139 -15.96 0.70 2.58
C PRO A 139 -17.23 0.20 3.28
N ASP A 140 -17.12 -0.90 4.02
CA ASP A 140 -18.24 -1.51 4.69
C ASP A 140 -18.43 -1.09 6.16
N THR A 141 -17.46 -0.40 6.75
CA THR A 141 -17.57 0.12 8.13
C THR A 141 -18.54 1.29 8.22
N GLU A 142 -19.36 1.35 9.27
CA GLU A 142 -20.25 2.49 9.53
C GLU A 142 -19.46 3.77 9.81
N PHE A 143 -18.33 3.64 10.50
CA PHE A 143 -17.42 4.73 10.82
C PHE A 143 -16.94 5.42 9.54
N ALA A 144 -16.35 4.70 8.59
CA ALA A 144 -15.81 5.33 7.38
C ALA A 144 -16.89 6.00 6.51
N ARG A 145 -18.14 5.55 6.59
CA ARG A 145 -19.27 6.15 5.85
C ARG A 145 -19.82 7.42 6.49
N SER A 146 -19.63 7.62 7.79
CA SER A 146 -20.29 8.67 8.57
C SER A 146 -19.35 9.61 9.31
N ALA A 147 -18.09 9.23 9.48
CA ALA A 147 -17.10 10.00 10.19
C ALA A 147 -16.69 11.26 9.41
N ALA A 148 -16.47 12.35 10.14
CA ALA A 148 -15.88 13.57 9.60
C ALA A 148 -14.38 13.43 9.31
N VAL A 149 -13.71 12.45 9.96
CA VAL A 149 -12.30 12.17 9.76
C VAL A 149 -12.10 11.35 8.49
N PRO A 150 -11.19 11.75 7.59
CA PRO A 150 -10.83 10.94 6.43
C PRO A 150 -10.22 9.60 6.85
N VAL A 151 -10.71 8.51 6.24
CA VAL A 151 -10.16 7.16 6.39
C VAL A 151 -9.66 6.69 5.03
N VAL A 152 -8.35 6.49 4.90
CA VAL A 152 -7.70 6.14 3.63
C VAL A 152 -7.02 4.78 3.75
N GLY A 153 -7.40 3.83 2.89
CA GLY A 153 -6.83 2.48 2.85
C GLY A 153 -5.74 2.33 1.79
N ILE A 154 -4.81 1.40 2.01
CA ILE A 154 -3.63 1.17 1.15
C ILE A 154 -3.97 0.50 -0.21
N VAL A 155 -5.18 -0.04 -0.36
CA VAL A 155 -5.59 -0.84 -1.53
C VAL A 155 -5.39 -0.07 -2.83
N ASP A 156 -5.81 1.20 -2.85
CA ASP A 156 -5.70 2.04 -4.05
C ASP A 156 -4.24 2.29 -4.45
N ASN A 157 -3.31 2.44 -3.48
CA ASN A 157 -1.88 2.55 -3.77
C ASN A 157 -1.37 1.30 -4.49
N GLY A 158 -1.73 0.11 -3.98
CA GLY A 158 -1.33 -1.16 -4.59
C GLY A 158 -1.92 -1.34 -6.00
N VAL A 159 -3.20 -1.03 -6.18
CA VAL A 159 -3.87 -1.11 -7.49
C VAL A 159 -3.23 -0.16 -8.49
N GLU A 160 -3.01 1.09 -8.13
CA GLU A 160 -2.43 2.07 -9.06
C GLU A 160 -0.99 1.71 -9.44
N GLN A 161 -0.18 1.27 -8.48
CA GLN A 161 1.21 0.84 -8.74
C GLN A 161 1.28 -0.34 -9.72
N ILE A 162 0.39 -1.33 -9.58
CA ILE A 162 0.30 -2.47 -10.49
C ILE A 162 -0.24 -2.02 -11.86
N ALA A 163 -1.33 -1.24 -11.87
CA ALA A 163 -1.99 -0.79 -13.11
C ALA A 163 -1.08 0.08 -13.97
N GLN A 164 -0.29 0.97 -13.36
CA GLN A 164 0.72 1.77 -14.08
C GLN A 164 1.72 0.87 -14.81
N TYR A 165 2.30 -0.10 -14.11
CA TYR A 165 3.27 -1.00 -14.70
C TYR A 165 2.67 -1.85 -15.85
N LEU A 166 1.49 -2.42 -15.64
CA LEU A 166 0.84 -3.28 -16.64
C LEU A 166 0.34 -2.51 -17.87
N ARG A 167 -0.04 -1.23 -17.72
CA ARG A 167 -0.37 -0.36 -18.86
C ARG A 167 0.86 -0.02 -19.70
N ASP A 168 2.00 0.25 -19.05
CA ASP A 168 3.26 0.54 -19.72
C ASP A 168 3.84 -0.70 -20.43
N GLN A 169 3.52 -1.90 -19.94
CA GLN A 169 3.98 -3.16 -20.50
C GLN A 169 2.81 -4.15 -20.69
N PRO A 170 2.03 -4.04 -21.79
CA PRO A 170 0.79 -4.81 -21.97
C PRO A 170 0.92 -6.34 -21.98
N VAL A 171 2.12 -6.88 -22.20
CA VAL A 171 2.40 -8.33 -22.13
C VAL A 171 2.91 -8.79 -20.77
N ALA A 172 3.11 -7.85 -19.83
CA ALA A 172 3.56 -8.16 -18.49
C ALA A 172 2.45 -8.82 -17.67
N LYS A 173 2.88 -9.61 -16.68
CA LYS A 173 2.01 -10.16 -15.64
C LYS A 173 2.44 -9.66 -14.27
N ASN A 174 1.51 -9.70 -13.33
CA ASN A 174 1.75 -9.40 -11.92
C ASN A 174 1.24 -10.54 -11.03
N ILE A 175 2.05 -10.94 -10.06
CA ILE A 175 1.62 -11.80 -8.96
C ILE A 175 1.39 -10.94 -7.72
N ILE A 176 0.14 -10.92 -7.26
CA ILE A 176 -0.30 -10.30 -6.01
C ILE A 176 -0.15 -11.33 -4.90
N PHE A 177 0.86 -11.17 -4.05
CA PHE A 177 0.94 -11.92 -2.80
C PHE A 177 0.19 -11.15 -1.71
N ALA A 178 -0.74 -11.81 -1.04
CA ALA A 178 -1.51 -11.20 0.04
C ALA A 178 -1.93 -12.20 1.11
N THR A 179 -2.59 -11.72 2.18
CA THR A 179 -3.22 -12.59 3.17
C THR A 179 -4.47 -13.28 2.60
N GLN A 180 -4.92 -14.36 3.24
CA GLN A 180 -6.12 -15.09 2.83
C GLN A 180 -7.33 -14.18 2.67
N THR A 181 -7.65 -13.34 3.67
CA THR A 181 -8.81 -12.42 3.56
C THR A 181 -8.65 -11.46 2.39
N THR A 182 -7.44 -10.94 2.14
CA THR A 182 -7.22 -9.99 1.04
C THR A 182 -7.44 -10.64 -0.34
N VAL A 183 -7.03 -11.90 -0.49
CA VAL A 183 -7.29 -12.69 -1.71
C VAL A 183 -8.77 -13.04 -1.84
N ASP A 184 -9.40 -13.52 -0.77
CA ASP A 184 -10.81 -13.93 -0.76
C ASP A 184 -11.77 -12.79 -1.11
N GLU A 185 -11.47 -11.57 -0.66
CA GLU A 185 -12.28 -10.37 -0.98
C GLU A 185 -12.14 -9.95 -2.45
N GLY A 186 -11.06 -10.37 -3.14
CA GLY A 186 -10.83 -10.10 -4.56
C GLY A 186 -10.68 -8.63 -4.95
N THR A 187 -10.70 -7.69 -3.98
CA THR A 187 -10.80 -6.25 -4.22
C THR A 187 -9.71 -5.72 -5.14
N HIS A 188 -8.44 -6.07 -4.89
CA HIS A 188 -7.31 -5.63 -5.72
C HIS A 188 -7.47 -6.07 -7.17
N LYS A 189 -7.78 -7.36 -7.39
CA LYS A 189 -7.96 -7.90 -8.74
C LYS A 189 -9.16 -7.25 -9.42
N ASN A 190 -10.30 -7.14 -8.74
CA ASN A 190 -11.50 -6.52 -9.30
C ASN A 190 -11.26 -5.06 -9.72
N LEU A 191 -10.61 -4.26 -8.89
CA LEU A 191 -10.27 -2.87 -9.22
C LEU A 191 -9.29 -2.78 -10.40
N LEU A 192 -8.34 -3.70 -10.54
CA LEU A 192 -7.48 -3.77 -11.73
C LEU A 192 -8.28 -4.09 -13.01
N LEU A 193 -9.21 -5.04 -12.93
CA LEU A 193 -10.09 -5.38 -14.06
C LEU A 193 -10.98 -4.19 -14.46
N GLU A 194 -11.50 -3.45 -13.48
CA GLU A 194 -12.28 -2.22 -13.70
C GLU A 194 -11.46 -1.12 -14.40
N GLN A 195 -10.14 -1.11 -14.21
CA GLN A 195 -9.21 -0.24 -14.94
C GLN A 195 -8.81 -0.76 -16.34
N GLY A 196 -9.37 -1.89 -16.78
CA GLY A 196 -9.09 -2.49 -18.08
C GLY A 196 -7.83 -3.34 -18.14
N ILE A 197 -7.29 -3.78 -16.99
CA ILE A 197 -6.25 -4.80 -16.96
C ILE A 197 -6.89 -6.17 -17.24
N GLU A 198 -6.27 -6.98 -18.10
CA GLU A 198 -6.82 -8.28 -18.46
C GLU A 198 -6.67 -9.29 -17.31
N ASN A 199 -7.65 -10.18 -17.17
CA ASN A 199 -7.70 -11.15 -16.07
C ASN A 199 -6.48 -12.08 -16.02
N GLU A 200 -5.92 -12.41 -17.18
CA GLU A 200 -4.78 -13.30 -17.34
C GLU A 200 -3.44 -12.61 -16.98
N GLN A 201 -3.43 -11.28 -16.83
CA GLN A 201 -2.27 -10.52 -16.38
C GLN A 201 -2.11 -10.53 -14.86
N VAL A 202 -3.17 -10.86 -14.10
CA VAL A 202 -3.18 -10.75 -12.63
C VAL A 202 -3.41 -12.09 -11.98
N VAL A 203 -2.39 -12.55 -11.27
CA VAL A 203 -2.38 -13.79 -10.47
C VAL A 203 -2.41 -13.41 -9.00
N THR A 204 -3.21 -14.09 -8.20
CA THR A 204 -3.32 -13.84 -6.75
C THR A 204 -2.88 -15.07 -5.98
N GLN A 205 -1.96 -14.90 -5.03
CA GLN A 205 -1.48 -15.95 -4.14
C GLN A 205 -1.74 -15.57 -2.69
N ALA A 206 -2.45 -16.43 -1.96
CA ALA A 206 -2.65 -16.28 -0.53
C ALA A 206 -1.45 -16.87 0.23
N CYS A 207 -0.93 -16.13 1.21
CA CYS A 207 0.18 -16.57 2.06
C CYS A 207 -0.26 -16.63 3.53
N PRO A 208 -1.08 -17.62 3.92
CA PRO A 208 -1.52 -17.76 5.31
C PRO A 208 -0.33 -17.89 6.27
N GLN A 209 -0.45 -17.34 7.47
CA GLN A 209 0.56 -17.42 8.55
C GLN A 209 1.91 -16.71 8.28
N LEU A 210 2.25 -16.37 7.04
CA LEU A 210 3.54 -15.74 6.70
C LEU A 210 3.80 -14.46 7.51
N THR A 211 2.77 -13.66 7.78
CA THR A 211 2.89 -12.46 8.62
C THR A 211 3.44 -12.74 10.01
N GLN A 212 3.04 -13.85 10.64
CA GLN A 212 3.51 -14.25 11.98
C GLN A 212 4.98 -14.65 11.96
N TYR A 213 5.41 -15.37 10.92
CA TYR A 213 6.80 -15.78 10.76
C TYR A 213 7.72 -14.59 10.47
N ILE A 214 7.26 -13.64 9.64
CA ILE A 214 7.99 -12.40 9.39
C ILE A 214 8.13 -11.59 10.69
N GLU A 215 7.07 -11.45 11.48
CA GLU A 215 7.17 -10.76 12.77
C GLU A 215 8.18 -11.43 13.70
N GLN A 216 8.23 -12.76 13.78
CA GLN A 216 9.17 -13.48 14.64
C GLN A 216 10.60 -13.54 14.10
N GLY A 217 10.79 -13.29 12.81
CA GLY A 217 12.09 -13.29 12.15
C GLY A 217 11.96 -13.12 10.65
N TYR A 218 12.00 -11.86 10.17
CA TYR A 218 11.90 -11.54 8.75
C TYR A 218 13.04 -12.15 7.92
N ASP A 219 14.16 -12.44 8.58
CA ASP A 219 15.39 -13.03 8.07
C ASP A 219 15.62 -14.47 8.56
N SER A 220 14.58 -15.13 9.08
CA SER A 220 14.69 -16.50 9.61
C SER A 220 14.55 -17.58 8.51
N PRO A 221 15.15 -18.77 8.70
CA PRO A 221 14.98 -19.90 7.78
C PRO A 221 13.54 -20.36 7.63
N TYR A 222 12.69 -20.20 8.65
CA TYR A 222 11.27 -20.56 8.56
C TYR A 222 10.51 -19.60 7.63
N THR A 223 10.83 -18.31 7.70
CA THR A 223 10.29 -17.29 6.78
C THR A 223 10.74 -17.56 5.34
N GLU A 224 12.03 -17.85 5.14
CA GLU A 224 12.58 -18.25 3.84
C GLU A 224 11.84 -19.47 3.26
N MET A 225 11.66 -20.53 4.05
CA MET A 225 10.96 -21.75 3.62
C MET A 225 9.51 -21.49 3.21
N LEU A 226 8.77 -20.64 3.94
CA LEU A 226 7.39 -20.32 3.59
C LEU A 226 7.31 -19.46 2.32
N ILE A 227 8.19 -18.47 2.18
CA ILE A 227 8.26 -17.64 0.97
C ILE A 227 8.56 -18.53 -0.24
N ASP A 228 9.53 -19.44 -0.12
CA ASP A 228 9.86 -20.39 -1.19
C ASP A 228 8.65 -21.23 -1.61
N ALA A 229 7.89 -21.76 -0.65
CA ALA A 229 6.69 -22.54 -0.91
C ALA A 229 5.59 -21.73 -1.60
N TYR A 230 5.33 -20.49 -1.18
CA TYR A 230 4.30 -19.65 -1.82
C TYR A 230 4.70 -19.18 -3.21
N VAL A 231 5.98 -18.93 -3.45
CA VAL A 231 6.50 -18.63 -4.78
C VAL A 231 6.34 -19.85 -5.70
N ASP A 232 6.60 -21.05 -5.21
CA ASP A 232 6.38 -22.29 -5.95
C ASP A 232 4.90 -22.50 -6.33
N GLU A 233 4.01 -22.30 -5.36
CA GLU A 233 2.57 -22.41 -5.56
C GLU A 233 2.07 -21.41 -6.60
N ALA A 234 2.48 -20.13 -6.47
CA ALA A 234 2.11 -19.08 -7.40
C ALA A 234 2.59 -19.39 -8.83
N LEU A 235 3.85 -19.79 -8.99
CA LEU A 235 4.42 -20.12 -10.30
C LEU A 235 3.81 -21.38 -10.91
N THR A 236 3.46 -22.38 -10.10
CA THR A 236 2.78 -23.60 -10.57
C THR A 236 1.36 -23.31 -11.03
N GLY A 237 0.66 -22.40 -10.36
CA GLY A 237 -0.67 -21.94 -10.75
C GLY A 237 -0.69 -21.05 -12.00
N MET A 238 0.47 -20.59 -12.46
CA MET A 238 0.58 -19.76 -13.65
C MET A 238 0.70 -20.62 -14.91
N GLU A 239 -0.14 -20.30 -15.90
CA GLU A 239 0.14 -20.72 -17.27
C GLU A 239 1.48 -20.15 -17.74
N GLN A 240 2.13 -20.87 -18.67
CA GLN A 240 3.37 -20.41 -19.30
C GLN A 240 3.23 -18.93 -19.71
N HIS A 241 4.05 -18.09 -19.10
CA HIS A 241 4.07 -16.67 -19.41
C HIS A 241 5.30 -16.37 -20.26
N SER A 242 5.09 -15.52 -21.26
CA SER A 242 6.15 -14.92 -22.06
C SER A 242 6.03 -13.41 -21.89
N GLY A 243 6.97 -12.80 -21.17
CA GLY A 243 6.93 -11.37 -20.89
C GLY A 243 7.46 -11.04 -19.50
N PRO A 244 7.60 -9.74 -19.18
CA PRO A 244 8.04 -9.28 -17.88
C PRO A 244 7.11 -9.76 -16.76
N LEU A 245 7.69 -10.15 -15.64
CA LEU A 245 6.95 -10.52 -14.44
C LEU A 245 7.20 -9.47 -13.35
N THR A 246 6.13 -8.96 -12.76
CA THR A 246 6.21 -8.19 -11.52
C THR A 246 5.56 -8.93 -10.38
N VAL A 247 5.97 -8.57 -9.18
CA VAL A 247 5.45 -9.10 -7.93
C VAL A 247 4.97 -7.93 -7.11
N SER A 248 3.82 -8.03 -6.47
CA SER A 248 3.34 -7.01 -5.54
C SER A 248 3.09 -7.55 -4.14
N PHE A 249 3.40 -6.72 -3.15
CA PHE A 249 3.27 -7.03 -1.73
C PHE A 249 2.00 -6.38 -1.17
N ASN A 250 0.86 -7.01 -1.40
CA ASN A 250 -0.45 -6.55 -0.88
C ASN A 250 -0.69 -7.10 0.54
N CYS A 251 0.37 -7.07 1.34
CA CYS A 251 0.42 -7.25 2.77
C CYS A 251 1.61 -6.44 3.30
N THR A 252 1.39 -5.66 4.36
CA THR A 252 2.39 -4.74 4.92
C THR A 252 3.67 -5.45 5.37
N HIS A 253 3.59 -6.73 5.72
CA HIS A 253 4.74 -7.54 6.17
C HIS A 253 5.67 -7.99 5.05
N PHE A 254 5.21 -8.16 3.80
CA PHE A 254 5.98 -8.96 2.84
C PHE A 254 7.28 -8.28 2.39
N GLY A 255 7.31 -6.94 2.35
CA GLY A 255 8.50 -6.15 2.04
C GLY A 255 9.64 -6.29 3.05
N TYR A 256 9.38 -6.73 4.29
CA TYR A 256 10.44 -6.97 5.28
C TYR A 256 11.40 -8.09 4.86
N SER A 257 10.94 -9.03 4.04
CA SER A 257 11.70 -10.21 3.61
C SER A 257 12.04 -10.20 2.12
N LEU A 258 12.18 -9.00 1.51
CA LEU A 258 12.45 -8.83 0.07
C LEU A 258 13.55 -9.77 -0.46
N ALA A 259 14.66 -9.90 0.25
CA ALA A 259 15.78 -10.75 -0.17
C ALA A 259 15.39 -12.23 -0.35
N PHE A 260 14.48 -12.76 0.48
CA PHE A 260 14.01 -14.14 0.33
C PHE A 260 13.04 -14.29 -0.84
N TRP A 261 12.23 -13.27 -1.15
CA TRP A 261 11.42 -13.27 -2.37
C TRP A 261 12.31 -13.29 -3.61
N GLU A 262 13.31 -12.40 -3.68
CA GLU A 262 14.28 -12.36 -4.77
C GLU A 262 14.98 -13.71 -4.97
N GLN A 263 15.45 -14.32 -3.86
CA GLN A 263 16.09 -15.63 -3.90
C GLN A 263 15.16 -16.74 -4.39
N ALA A 264 13.90 -16.76 -3.93
CA ALA A 264 12.92 -17.79 -4.30
C ALA A 264 12.55 -17.77 -5.80
N PHE A 265 12.47 -16.58 -6.41
CA PHE A 265 12.27 -16.46 -7.85
C PHE A 265 13.55 -16.82 -8.64
N ALA A 266 14.70 -16.30 -8.19
CA ALA A 266 15.98 -16.53 -8.87
C ALA A 266 16.38 -18.02 -8.89
N SER A 267 16.13 -18.76 -7.80
CA SER A 267 16.43 -20.20 -7.70
C SER A 267 15.65 -21.05 -8.71
N ARG A 268 14.52 -20.54 -9.21
CA ARG A 268 13.66 -21.15 -10.24
C ARG A 268 13.94 -20.63 -11.65
N GLY A 269 14.95 -19.77 -11.81
CA GLY A 269 15.30 -19.15 -13.10
C GLY A 269 14.24 -18.17 -13.60
N VAL A 270 13.43 -17.61 -12.69
CA VAL A 270 12.41 -16.61 -13.01
C VAL A 270 12.95 -15.23 -12.69
N GLU A 271 13.01 -14.36 -13.69
CA GLU A 271 13.41 -12.97 -13.52
C GLU A 271 12.18 -12.12 -13.17
N VAL A 272 12.19 -11.51 -11.98
CA VAL A 272 11.19 -10.51 -11.58
C VAL A 272 11.71 -9.13 -11.93
N THR A 273 10.98 -8.41 -12.78
CA THR A 273 11.38 -7.09 -13.26
C THR A 273 11.20 -6.01 -12.20
N ALA A 274 10.21 -6.14 -11.32
CA ALA A 274 10.00 -5.24 -10.19
C ALA A 274 9.23 -5.91 -9.05
N PHE A 275 9.62 -5.58 -7.82
CA PHE A 275 8.87 -5.84 -6.60
C PHE A 275 8.17 -4.55 -6.19
N LEU A 276 6.83 -4.57 -6.22
CA LEU A 276 5.96 -3.44 -5.98
C LEU A 276 5.48 -3.48 -4.53
N ASP A 277 5.95 -2.54 -3.72
CA ASP A 277 5.52 -2.38 -2.32
C ASP A 277 4.73 -1.08 -2.13
N PRO A 278 3.39 -1.14 -1.95
CA PRO A 278 2.56 0.04 -1.77
C PRO A 278 2.80 0.76 -0.43
N ASN A 279 3.48 0.11 0.54
CA ASN A 279 3.81 0.74 1.81
C ASN A 279 4.57 2.06 1.59
N THR A 280 5.48 2.04 0.61
CA THR A 280 6.36 3.16 0.25
C THR A 280 5.65 4.30 -0.49
N GLN A 281 4.34 4.21 -0.74
CA GLN A 281 3.57 5.25 -1.45
C GLN A 281 2.39 5.78 -0.63
N MET A 282 2.11 5.17 0.52
CA MET A 282 0.85 5.42 1.23
C MET A 282 0.69 6.87 1.71
N THR A 283 1.80 7.58 1.98
CA THR A 283 1.76 8.98 2.45
C THR A 283 2.04 10.02 1.38
N ASP A 284 2.29 9.62 0.13
CA ASP A 284 2.75 10.54 -0.91
C ASP A 284 1.72 11.62 -1.27
N PHE A 285 0.43 11.33 -1.13
CA PHE A 285 -0.62 12.31 -1.38
C PHE A 285 -0.65 13.45 -0.34
N LEU A 286 -0.05 13.26 0.84
CA LEU A 286 0.15 14.31 1.85
C LEU A 286 1.40 15.15 1.58
N LEU A 287 2.11 14.85 0.50
CA LEU A 287 3.44 15.34 0.21
C LEU A 287 3.56 15.96 -1.20
N PRO A 288 2.61 16.80 -1.64
CA PRO A 288 2.60 17.30 -3.00
C PRO A 288 3.84 18.15 -3.27
N ALA A 289 4.42 18.00 -4.47
CA ALA A 289 5.64 18.69 -4.89
C ALA A 289 5.57 20.22 -4.70
N ALA A 290 4.38 20.81 -4.87
CA ALA A 290 4.15 22.24 -4.71
C ALA A 290 4.33 22.77 -3.27
N LEU A 291 4.23 21.89 -2.25
CA LEU A 291 4.37 22.27 -0.84
C LEU A 291 5.67 21.76 -0.21
N GLN A 292 6.51 21.04 -0.96
CA GLN A 292 7.79 20.58 -0.44
C GLN A 292 8.66 21.78 -0.05
N THR A 293 9.38 21.66 1.08
CA THR A 293 10.20 22.69 1.71
C THR A 293 9.44 23.93 2.18
N ARG A 294 8.12 23.81 2.42
CA ARG A 294 7.29 24.89 2.99
C ARG A 294 7.81 25.39 4.33
N TYR A 295 8.34 24.50 5.17
CA TYR A 295 8.94 24.84 6.47
C TYR A 295 10.45 24.56 6.51
N PRO A 296 11.23 25.31 7.33
CA PRO A 296 12.67 25.10 7.44
C PRO A 296 13.01 23.71 8.00
N GLN A 297 12.18 23.20 8.91
CA GLN A 297 12.25 21.89 9.52
C GLN A 297 10.83 21.36 9.77
N SER A 298 10.70 20.04 9.85
CA SER A 298 9.48 19.36 10.30
C SER A 298 9.80 18.56 11.56
N GLU A 299 9.12 18.87 12.65
CA GLU A 299 9.13 18.02 13.84
C GLU A 299 8.22 16.82 13.58
N VAL A 300 8.73 15.61 13.75
CA VAL A 300 7.95 14.39 13.54
C VAL A 300 8.09 13.49 14.75
N THR A 301 6.98 13.24 15.43
CA THR A 301 6.88 12.36 16.60
C THR A 301 6.19 11.05 16.20
N VAL A 302 6.54 9.97 16.91
CA VAL A 302 5.95 8.66 16.69
C VAL A 302 5.61 8.04 18.03
N LYS A 303 4.38 7.56 18.16
CA LYS A 303 3.91 6.75 19.28
C LYS A 303 3.32 5.45 18.76
N ALA A 304 3.66 4.32 19.36
CA ALA A 304 3.00 3.04 19.09
C ALA A 304 2.08 2.68 20.26
N VAL A 305 0.89 2.17 19.94
CA VAL A 305 -0.09 1.70 20.93
C VAL A 305 -0.60 0.32 20.51
N SER A 306 -0.77 -0.57 21.48
CA SER A 306 -1.23 -1.94 21.22
C SER A 306 -2.16 -2.41 22.33
N MET A 307 -3.20 -3.16 21.95
CA MET A 307 -4.08 -3.81 22.93
C MET A 307 -3.40 -5.00 23.61
N ILE A 308 -2.57 -5.70 22.84
CA ILE A 308 -1.84 -6.87 23.28
C ILE A 308 -0.37 -6.57 23.46
N ASP A 309 0.30 -7.38 24.28
CA ASP A 309 1.74 -7.31 24.42
C ASP A 309 2.41 -7.65 23.08
N ILE A 310 3.52 -6.98 22.77
CA ILE A 310 4.31 -7.27 21.58
C ILE A 310 5.50 -8.11 22.04
N PRO A 311 5.60 -9.40 21.64
CA PRO A 311 6.65 -10.27 22.14
C PRO A 311 8.06 -9.69 21.86
N PRO A 312 9.03 -9.83 22.78
CA PRO A 312 10.39 -9.33 22.58
C PRO A 312 11.03 -9.79 21.27
N VAL A 313 10.78 -11.05 20.87
CA VAL A 313 11.26 -11.58 19.58
C VAL A 313 10.74 -10.78 18.39
N SER A 314 9.47 -10.36 18.43
CA SER A 314 8.85 -9.55 17.37
C SER A 314 9.37 -8.11 17.40
N GLN A 315 9.55 -7.54 18.60
CA GLN A 315 10.17 -6.22 18.76
C GLN A 315 11.60 -6.20 18.20
N ASP A 316 12.39 -7.25 18.45
CA ASP A 316 13.76 -7.34 17.98
C ASP A 316 13.86 -7.63 16.48
N SER A 317 13.03 -8.51 15.95
CA SER A 317 12.96 -8.80 14.52
C SER A 317 12.59 -7.54 13.72
N ILE A 318 11.40 -6.99 13.97
CA ILE A 318 10.90 -5.82 13.24
C ILE A 318 11.72 -4.57 13.58
N GLY A 319 12.12 -4.41 14.84
CA GLY A 319 12.92 -3.26 15.28
C GLY A 319 14.27 -3.14 14.57
N ARG A 320 14.97 -4.26 14.33
CA ARG A 320 16.23 -4.24 13.55
C ARG A 320 16.02 -3.75 12.12
N TYR A 321 14.93 -4.16 11.47
CA TYR A 321 14.59 -3.68 10.14
C TYR A 321 14.28 -2.17 10.16
N LEU A 322 13.42 -1.75 11.10
CA LEU A 322 13.00 -0.36 11.24
C LEU A 322 14.18 0.57 11.57
N HIS A 323 15.17 0.12 12.35
CA HIS A 323 16.34 0.93 12.70
C HIS A 323 17.07 1.46 11.47
N ALA A 324 17.15 0.66 10.39
CA ALA A 324 17.82 1.06 9.16
C ALA A 324 17.07 2.15 8.37
N VAL A 325 15.77 2.31 8.62
CA VAL A 325 14.88 3.26 7.92
C VAL A 325 14.55 4.45 8.81
N SER A 326 14.03 4.20 10.01
CA SER A 326 13.64 5.21 11.00
C SER A 326 13.92 4.71 12.42
N PRO A 327 15.03 5.15 13.06
CA PRO A 327 15.30 4.89 14.47
C PRO A 327 14.18 5.40 15.40
N ALA A 328 13.43 6.43 14.99
CA ALA A 328 12.29 6.93 15.75
C ALA A 328 11.13 5.92 15.77
N THR A 329 10.87 5.24 14.65
CA THR A 329 9.84 4.21 14.56
C THR A 329 10.25 2.95 15.34
N GLU A 330 11.52 2.54 15.29
CA GLU A 330 12.03 1.49 16.17
C GLU A 330 11.84 1.86 17.65
N ALA A 331 12.23 3.08 18.05
CA ALA A 331 12.08 3.53 19.42
C ALA A 331 10.61 3.52 19.87
N ALA A 332 9.67 3.91 18.99
CA ALA A 332 8.24 3.82 19.27
C ALA A 332 7.77 2.37 19.45
N LEU A 333 8.24 1.44 18.62
CA LEU A 333 7.94 0.01 18.77
C LEU A 333 8.46 -0.54 20.12
N ARG A 334 9.70 -0.21 20.51
CA ARG A 334 10.29 -0.70 21.78
C ARG A 334 9.65 -0.08 23.03
N ASN A 335 9.08 1.12 22.89
CA ASN A 335 8.44 1.86 23.98
C ASN A 335 6.92 1.97 23.77
N PHE A 336 6.31 0.98 23.10
CA PHE A 336 4.88 1.02 22.80
C PHE A 336 4.05 1.08 24.09
N GLU A 337 2.90 1.74 24.02
CA GLU A 337 1.93 1.73 25.11
C GLU A 337 1.06 0.48 25.00
N LEU A 338 1.15 -0.39 26.01
CA LEU A 338 0.20 -1.49 26.19
C LEU A 338 -1.08 -0.95 26.85
N ASN A 339 -2.20 -1.04 26.15
CA ASN A 339 -3.51 -0.62 26.63
C ASN A 339 -4.56 -1.71 26.40
N PRO A 340 -4.84 -2.58 27.39
CA PRO A 340 -5.82 -3.67 27.22
C PRO A 340 -7.25 -3.21 26.90
N GLU A 341 -7.58 -1.93 27.14
CA GLU A 341 -8.86 -1.31 26.83
C GLU A 341 -8.81 -0.47 25.54
N LEU A 342 -7.81 -0.69 24.68
CA LEU A 342 -7.56 0.14 23.51
C LEU A 342 -8.79 0.28 22.60
N PHE A 343 -9.62 -0.76 22.46
CA PHE A 343 -10.95 -0.71 21.85
C PHE A 343 -11.80 -1.91 22.28
N GLU A 344 -13.12 -1.82 22.14
CA GLU A 344 -14.01 -2.94 22.44
C GLU A 344 -14.11 -3.89 21.25
N TRP A 345 -13.74 -5.15 21.44
CA TRP A 345 -13.84 -6.17 20.37
C TRP A 345 -14.72 -7.36 20.73
N ARG A 346 -14.99 -7.62 22.02
CA ARG A 346 -15.97 -8.64 22.44
C ARG A 346 -17.30 -7.96 22.74
N GLU A 347 -18.41 -8.62 22.40
CA GLU A 347 -19.69 -8.26 22.99
C GLU A 347 -19.60 -8.46 24.52
N PRO A 348 -20.16 -7.55 25.33
CA PRO A 348 -20.38 -7.83 26.74
C PRO A 348 -21.17 -9.12 26.85
N LEU A 349 -20.71 -10.07 27.65
CA LEU A 349 -21.51 -11.25 27.97
C LEU A 349 -22.84 -10.73 28.55
N SER A 350 -23.94 -10.99 27.87
CA SER A 350 -25.28 -10.67 28.35
C SER A 350 -25.51 -11.42 29.67
N GLY A 351 -25.20 -10.78 30.81
CA GLY A 351 -25.29 -11.45 32.10
C GLY A 351 -24.59 -10.78 33.29
N GLU A 352 -23.63 -9.88 33.09
CA GLU A 352 -23.03 -9.14 34.22
C GLU A 352 -23.41 -7.66 34.14
N ALA A 353 -24.59 -7.36 34.68
CA ALA A 353 -24.93 -6.02 35.11
C ALA A 353 -23.87 -5.56 36.13
N ARG A 354 -23.24 -4.41 35.88
CA ARG A 354 -22.55 -3.63 36.91
C ARG A 354 -23.55 -2.85 37.73
#